data_AF-A0A355S843-F1
#
_entry.id   AF-A0A355S843-F1
#
_cell.length_a   1.000
_cell.length_b   1.000
_cell.length_c   1.000
_cell.angle_alpha   90.00
_cell.angle_beta   90.00
_cell.angle_gamma   90.00
#
_symmetry.space_group_name_H-M   'P 1'
#
loop_
_entity.id
_entity.type
_entity.pdbx_description
1 polymer ?
#
loop_
_entity_poly.entity_id
_entity_poly.type
_entity_poly.pdbx_seq_one_letter_code
_entity_poly.pdbx_strand_id
1 'polypeptide(L)'
;SVFSAWHSLYQQQDCWAREQGCPPLLAHLGTSFVERMLIDGFCRNTGLSFMDAVHSNALGIDLGRIHPELAGTEPSDWLRAPGQSIIARHTVGLGDPLRGGDITEGERISDGLPHALLDAAVQYGLTHFKIKICGNLEVDVPRLRAVVAVISEVSPSFRYTLDGNEQYRDIETFRIHWETYQADPDLAILFEDNRLLFVEQPLHRDVALEEGVRDELAAWIGAPPMIIDESDG
;
A
#
# COMPACT_ATOMS: atom_id res chain seq x y z
N SER A 1 -17.49 6.41 24.47
CA SER A 1 -16.10 6.75 24.12
C SER A 1 -16.06 7.27 22.68
N VAL A 2 -14.90 7.66 22.15
CA VAL A 2 -14.76 8.03 20.72
C VAL A 2 -15.23 6.87 19.84
N PHE A 3 -14.78 5.66 20.17
CA PHE A 3 -15.17 4.43 19.49
C PHE A 3 -16.69 4.19 19.49
N SER A 4 -17.37 4.34 20.63
CA SER A 4 -18.83 4.12 20.67
C SER A 4 -19.62 5.09 19.77
N ALA A 5 -19.15 6.34 19.66
CA ALA A 5 -19.77 7.33 18.79
C ALA A 5 -19.56 7.00 17.31
N TRP A 6 -18.32 6.65 16.93
CA TRP A 6 -18.01 6.15 15.59
C TRP A 6 -18.84 4.91 15.24
N HIS A 7 -18.84 3.89 16.09
CA HIS A 7 -19.52 2.62 15.83
C HIS A 7 -21.04 2.81 15.62
N SER A 8 -21.67 3.70 16.41
CA SER A 8 -23.08 4.04 16.24
C SER A 8 -23.36 4.71 14.89
N LEU A 9 -22.50 5.64 14.47
CA LEU A 9 -22.61 6.31 13.18
C LEU A 9 -22.39 5.33 12.02
N TYR A 10 -21.35 4.49 12.12
CA TYR A 10 -21.02 3.47 11.13
C TYR A 10 -22.21 2.54 10.90
N GLN A 11 -22.83 2.02 11.97
CA GLN A 11 -24.00 1.14 11.86
C GLN A 11 -25.21 1.83 11.22
N GLN A 12 -25.49 3.08 11.58
CA GLN A 12 -26.60 3.83 10.97
C GLN A 12 -26.37 4.08 9.48
N GLN A 13 -25.15 4.46 9.11
CA GLN A 13 -24.77 4.67 7.72
C GLN A 13 -24.84 3.37 6.91
N ASP A 14 -24.39 2.26 7.47
CA ASP A 14 -24.42 0.95 6.83
C ASP A 14 -25.86 0.48 6.55
N CYS A 15 -26.76 0.62 7.54
CA CYS A 15 -28.18 0.33 7.37
C CYS A 15 -28.80 1.17 6.25
N TRP A 16 -28.59 2.49 6.28
CA TRP A 16 -29.08 3.40 5.24
C TRP A 16 -28.55 3.02 3.86
N ALA A 17 -27.24 2.74 3.74
CA ALA A 17 -26.61 2.42 2.47
C ALA A 17 -27.18 1.15 1.85
N ARG A 18 -27.42 0.10 2.65
CA ARG A 18 -28.07 -1.14 2.21
C ARG A 18 -29.48 -0.87 1.69
N GLU A 19 -30.26 -0.03 2.38
CA GLU A 19 -31.61 0.35 1.93
C GLU A 19 -31.59 1.13 0.61
N GLN A 20 -30.57 1.96 0.38
CA GLN A 20 -30.41 2.75 -0.84
C GLN A 20 -29.65 2.02 -1.96
N GLY A 21 -29.18 0.79 -1.74
CA GLY A 21 -28.34 0.06 -2.68
C GLY A 21 -27.00 0.76 -2.97
N CYS A 22 -26.49 1.57 -2.03
CA CYS A 22 -25.20 2.22 -2.15
C CYS A 22 -24.07 1.22 -1.81
N PRO A 23 -22.99 1.17 -2.61
CA PRO A 23 -21.86 0.30 -2.31
C PRO A 23 -21.15 0.74 -1.01
N PRO A 24 -20.63 -0.20 -0.19
CA PRO A 24 -20.04 0.10 1.12
C PRO A 24 -18.95 1.16 1.09
N LEU A 25 -18.06 1.12 0.08
CA LEU A 25 -16.98 2.10 -0.06
C LEU A 25 -17.50 3.53 -0.15
N LEU A 26 -18.57 3.75 -0.93
CA LEU A 26 -19.20 5.06 -1.05
C LEU A 26 -19.88 5.47 0.26
N ALA A 27 -20.57 4.53 0.90
CA ALA A 27 -21.29 4.78 2.14
C ALA A 27 -20.36 5.22 3.28
N HIS A 28 -19.20 4.57 3.41
CA HIS A 28 -18.30 4.72 4.56
C HIS A 28 -17.20 5.75 4.37
N LEU A 29 -17.01 6.29 3.17
CA LEU A 29 -16.06 7.38 2.94
C LEU A 29 -16.37 8.60 3.82
N GLY A 30 -17.65 9.00 3.90
CA GLY A 30 -18.08 10.14 4.72
C GLY A 30 -17.89 9.89 6.22
N THR A 31 -18.22 8.70 6.71
CA THR A 31 -18.09 8.34 8.12
C THR A 31 -16.62 8.29 8.56
N SER A 32 -15.70 7.91 7.67
CA SER A 32 -14.25 7.94 7.93
C SER A 32 -13.72 9.35 8.24
N PHE A 33 -14.28 10.40 7.64
CA PHE A 33 -13.89 11.77 7.97
C PHE A 33 -14.38 12.20 9.35
N VAL A 34 -15.60 11.79 9.72
CA VAL A 34 -16.16 12.06 11.05
C VAL A 34 -15.35 11.33 12.12
N GLU A 35 -14.97 10.08 11.86
CA GLU A 35 -14.09 9.29 12.73
C GLU A 35 -12.77 10.03 13.01
N ARG A 36 -12.05 10.43 11.95
CA ARG A 36 -10.78 11.16 12.06
C ARG A 36 -10.95 12.47 12.83
N MET A 37 -12.05 13.18 12.62
CA MET A 37 -12.37 14.41 13.36
C MET A 37 -12.60 14.13 14.86
N LEU A 38 -13.35 13.08 15.20
CA LEU A 38 -13.60 12.71 16.60
C LEU A 38 -12.29 12.31 17.31
N ILE A 39 -11.43 11.55 16.64
CA ILE A 39 -10.13 11.14 17.16
C ILE A 39 -9.21 12.35 17.34
N ASP A 40 -9.08 13.22 16.34
CA ASP A 40 -8.25 14.44 16.42
C ASP A 40 -8.73 15.38 17.53
N GLY A 41 -10.04 15.63 17.61
CA GLY A 41 -10.64 16.44 18.67
C GLY A 41 -10.39 15.88 20.07
N PHE A 42 -10.50 14.56 20.24
CA PHE A 42 -10.20 13.89 21.50
C PHE A 42 -8.71 14.02 21.87
N CYS A 43 -7.81 13.74 20.94
CA CYS A 43 -6.36 13.81 21.16
C CYS A 43 -5.94 15.22 21.53
N ARG A 44 -6.42 16.25 20.81
CA ARG A 44 -6.14 17.66 21.11
C ARG A 44 -6.65 18.08 22.48
N ASN A 45 -7.87 17.68 22.84
CA ASN A 45 -8.47 18.03 24.13
C ASN A 45 -7.75 17.37 25.31
N THR A 46 -7.22 16.16 25.13
CA THR A 46 -6.55 15.38 26.18
C THR A 46 -5.02 15.56 26.21
N GLY A 47 -4.45 16.18 25.19
CA GLY A 47 -2.99 16.31 25.04
C GLY A 47 -2.28 15.00 24.70
N LEU A 48 -3.02 13.95 24.33
CA LEU A 48 -2.45 12.66 23.92
C LEU A 48 -2.10 12.68 22.43
N SER A 49 -1.00 12.03 22.06
CA SER A 49 -0.77 11.68 20.65
C SER A 49 -1.77 10.60 20.22
N PHE A 50 -2.01 10.47 18.90
CA PHE A 50 -2.83 9.37 18.38
C PHE A 50 -2.31 8.00 18.83
N MET A 51 -0.98 7.81 18.81
CA MET A 51 -0.34 6.57 19.22
C MET A 51 -0.62 6.25 20.68
N ASP A 52 -0.48 7.23 21.58
CA ASP A 52 -0.73 7.05 23.01
C ASP A 52 -2.22 6.80 23.27
N ALA A 53 -3.10 7.51 22.57
CA ALA A 53 -4.55 7.35 22.72
C ALA A 53 -5.04 5.96 22.28
N VAL A 54 -4.47 5.39 21.21
CA VAL A 54 -4.76 4.02 20.77
C VAL A 54 -4.13 3.01 21.73
N HIS A 55 -2.83 3.12 22.03
CA HIS A 55 -2.11 2.14 22.83
C HIS A 55 -2.64 2.06 24.28
N SER A 56 -3.02 3.19 24.89
CA SER A 56 -3.62 3.20 26.23
C SER A 56 -5.13 2.91 26.24
N ASN A 57 -5.71 2.66 25.07
CA ASN A 57 -7.14 2.56 24.82
C ASN A 57 -7.98 3.76 25.34
N ALA A 58 -7.42 4.97 25.36
CA ALA A 58 -8.15 6.18 25.76
C ALA A 58 -9.37 6.47 24.86
N LEU A 59 -9.33 5.99 23.61
CA LEU A 59 -10.44 6.09 22.65
C LEU A 59 -11.60 5.13 22.96
N GLY A 60 -11.38 4.17 23.87
CA GLY A 60 -12.34 3.14 24.29
C GLY A 60 -12.73 2.19 23.16
N ILE A 61 -11.74 1.76 22.37
CA ILE A 61 -11.82 0.76 21.30
C ILE A 61 -12.23 -0.57 21.92
N ASP A 62 -13.28 -1.17 21.35
CA ASP A 62 -13.75 -2.51 21.70
C ASP A 62 -13.49 -3.42 20.50
N LEU A 63 -12.32 -4.09 20.51
CA LEU A 63 -11.87 -4.93 19.39
C LEU A 63 -12.85 -6.08 19.12
N GLY A 64 -13.49 -6.61 20.16
CA GLY A 64 -14.47 -7.70 20.06
C GLY A 64 -15.74 -7.32 19.29
N ARG A 65 -16.04 -6.03 19.14
CA ARG A 65 -17.15 -5.56 18.29
C ARG A 65 -16.81 -5.50 16.81
N ILE A 66 -15.53 -5.44 16.47
CA ILE A 66 -15.07 -5.49 15.09
C ILE A 66 -14.78 -6.94 14.69
N HIS A 67 -13.97 -7.63 15.51
CA HIS A 67 -13.52 -9.00 15.29
C HIS A 67 -13.79 -9.85 16.54
N PRO A 68 -14.76 -10.79 16.52
CA PRO A 68 -15.13 -11.59 17.69
C PRO A 68 -13.97 -12.34 18.36
N GLU A 69 -12.98 -12.77 17.58
CA GLU A 69 -11.76 -13.44 18.04
C GLU A 69 -10.85 -12.56 18.90
N LEU A 70 -11.03 -11.23 18.87
CA LEU A 70 -10.30 -10.27 19.70
C LEU A 70 -11.08 -9.85 20.96
N ALA A 71 -12.21 -10.50 21.24
CA ALA A 71 -13.04 -10.17 22.40
C ALA A 71 -12.25 -10.27 23.72
N GLY A 72 -12.34 -9.21 24.53
CA GLY A 72 -11.66 -9.12 25.82
C GLY A 72 -10.16 -8.77 25.74
N THR A 73 -9.65 -8.50 24.55
CA THR A 73 -8.28 -7.98 24.36
C THR A 73 -8.30 -6.46 24.16
N GLU A 74 -7.19 -5.84 24.52
CA GLU A 74 -6.95 -4.40 24.40
C GLU A 74 -5.95 -4.12 23.27
N PRO A 75 -5.95 -2.92 22.66
CA PRO A 75 -4.94 -2.54 21.66
C PRO A 75 -3.49 -2.79 22.11
N SER A 76 -3.17 -2.58 23.40
CA SER A 76 -1.83 -2.81 23.95
C SER A 76 -1.40 -4.28 23.99
N ASP A 77 -2.34 -5.23 23.91
CA ASP A 77 -2.00 -6.66 23.89
C ASP A 77 -1.34 -7.05 22.56
N TRP A 78 -1.61 -6.28 21.50
CA TRP A 78 -1.19 -6.56 20.13
C TRP A 78 -0.19 -5.54 19.59
N LEU A 79 -0.29 -4.29 20.03
CA LEU A 79 0.57 -3.20 19.58
C LEU A 79 1.83 -3.12 20.43
N ARG A 80 2.98 -3.12 19.76
CA ARG A 80 4.25 -2.74 20.41
C ARG A 80 4.30 -1.22 20.59
N ALA A 81 5.22 -0.78 21.44
CA ALA A 81 5.54 0.64 21.55
C ALA A 81 5.88 1.22 20.15
N PRO A 82 5.44 2.45 19.84
CA PRO A 82 5.66 3.06 18.54
C PRO A 82 7.14 3.16 18.20
N GLY A 83 7.48 2.94 16.93
CA GLY A 83 8.82 3.20 16.42
C GLY A 83 9.17 4.69 16.46
N GLN A 84 10.46 5.02 16.54
CA GLN A 84 10.92 6.42 16.49
C GLN A 84 10.99 6.97 15.06
N SER A 85 10.96 6.09 14.07
CA SER A 85 11.02 6.45 12.65
C SER A 85 10.24 5.44 11.81
N ILE A 86 9.82 5.89 10.63
CA ILE A 86 9.22 5.05 9.59
C ILE A 86 10.01 5.20 8.31
N ILE A 87 10.00 4.16 7.49
CA ILE A 87 10.57 4.20 6.15
C ILE A 87 9.46 4.61 5.18
N ALA A 88 9.61 5.78 4.56
CA ALA A 88 8.75 6.18 3.46
C ALA A 88 9.22 5.49 2.17
N ARG A 89 8.26 4.94 1.41
CA ARG A 89 8.51 4.35 0.10
C ARG A 89 7.99 5.31 -0.97
N HIS A 90 8.88 5.78 -1.84
CA HIS A 90 8.49 6.66 -2.92
C HIS A 90 7.79 5.84 -4.02
N THR A 91 6.56 6.22 -4.35
CA THR A 91 5.81 5.51 -5.40
C THR A 91 6.28 6.00 -6.76
N VAL A 92 6.66 5.07 -7.62
CA VAL A 92 7.02 5.30 -9.03
C VAL A 92 5.87 4.77 -9.88
N GLY A 93 5.07 5.68 -10.40
CA GLY A 93 3.96 5.40 -11.31
C GLY A 93 4.41 4.91 -12.68
N LEU A 94 3.46 4.38 -13.45
CA LEU A 94 3.71 3.85 -14.80
C LEU A 94 4.18 4.93 -15.78
N GLY A 95 3.69 6.17 -15.61
CA GLY A 95 3.96 7.31 -16.47
C GLY A 95 4.90 8.37 -15.88
N ASP A 96 5.39 8.18 -14.66
CA ASP A 96 6.18 9.22 -13.99
C ASP A 96 7.48 9.51 -14.78
N PRO A 97 7.86 10.78 -14.94
CA PRO A 97 9.12 11.14 -15.55
C PRO A 97 10.28 10.62 -14.68
N LEU A 98 11.23 9.91 -15.28
CA LEU A 98 12.36 9.35 -14.54
C LEU A 98 13.52 10.34 -14.48
N ARG A 99 13.70 11.11 -15.55
CA ARG A 99 14.70 12.18 -15.67
C ARG A 99 14.05 13.48 -16.12
N GLY A 100 14.72 14.60 -15.87
CA GLY A 100 14.21 15.92 -16.26
C GLY A 100 13.95 16.08 -17.77
N GLY A 101 14.64 15.30 -18.62
CA GLY A 101 14.40 15.28 -20.06
C GLY A 101 13.09 14.60 -20.49
N ASP A 102 12.47 13.82 -19.61
CA ASP A 102 11.19 13.14 -19.88
C ASP A 102 10.01 14.09 -19.73
N ILE A 103 10.21 15.26 -19.10
CA ILE A 103 9.17 16.24 -18.80
C ILE A 103 9.02 17.19 -19.99
N THR A 104 7.87 17.14 -20.65
CA THR A 104 7.56 18.07 -21.74
C THR A 104 7.31 19.48 -21.20
N GLU A 105 7.47 20.50 -22.05
CA GLU A 105 7.27 21.90 -21.64
C GLU A 105 5.87 22.15 -21.06
N GLY A 106 4.84 21.49 -21.60
CA GLY A 106 3.45 21.62 -21.12
C GLY A 106 3.18 20.94 -19.77
N GLU A 107 4.05 20.02 -19.34
CA GLU A 107 3.93 19.29 -18.08
C GLU A 107 4.80 19.90 -16.97
N ARG A 108 5.60 20.94 -17.26
CA ARG A 108 6.48 21.55 -16.27
C ARG A 108 5.68 22.20 -15.14
N ILE A 109 6.03 21.82 -13.92
CA ILE A 109 5.47 22.37 -12.69
C ILE A 109 6.53 23.29 -12.05
N SER A 110 6.10 24.45 -11.54
CA SER A 110 6.96 25.46 -10.92
C SER A 110 6.58 25.69 -9.45
N ASP A 111 6.44 24.61 -8.69
CA ASP A 111 6.14 24.63 -7.25
C ASP A 111 7.39 24.53 -6.36
N GLY A 112 8.57 24.35 -6.98
CA GLY A 112 9.85 24.20 -6.28
C GLY A 112 10.13 22.78 -5.78
N LEU A 113 9.30 21.80 -6.15
CA LEU A 113 9.50 20.39 -5.85
C LEU A 113 10.14 19.67 -7.06
N PRO A 114 10.88 18.56 -6.83
CA PRO A 114 11.41 17.76 -7.90
C PRO A 114 10.26 17.05 -8.62
N HIS A 115 10.30 17.09 -9.95
CA HIS A 115 9.27 16.47 -10.79
C HIS A 115 9.70 15.08 -11.27
N ALA A 116 10.98 14.89 -11.62
CA ALA A 116 11.51 13.60 -12.06
C ALA A 116 11.98 12.73 -10.89
N LEU A 117 11.92 11.39 -11.07
CA LEU A 117 12.38 10.42 -10.07
C LEU A 117 13.83 10.65 -9.63
N LEU A 118 14.74 10.90 -10.60
CA LEU A 118 16.15 11.14 -10.30
C LEU A 118 16.33 12.33 -9.34
N ASP A 119 15.67 13.45 -9.64
CA ASP A 119 15.77 14.67 -8.84
C ASP A 119 15.15 14.45 -7.45
N ALA A 120 14.01 13.75 -7.38
CA ALA A 120 13.37 13.40 -6.12
C ALA A 120 14.25 12.47 -5.27
N ALA A 121 14.91 11.49 -5.89
CA ALA A 121 15.79 10.56 -5.22
C ALA A 121 17.01 11.26 -4.61
N VAL A 122 17.62 12.19 -5.35
CA VAL A 122 18.76 12.99 -4.86
C VAL A 122 18.31 13.96 -3.77
N GLN A 123 17.24 14.73 -4.01
CA GLN A 123 16.79 15.78 -3.10
C GLN A 123 16.31 15.23 -1.76
N TYR A 124 15.62 14.09 -1.77
CA TYR A 124 15.02 13.49 -0.56
C TYR A 124 15.84 12.34 0.02
N GLY A 125 16.95 11.94 -0.61
CA GLY A 125 17.76 10.81 -0.15
C GLY A 125 16.98 9.49 -0.16
N LEU A 126 16.24 9.24 -1.24
CA LEU A 126 15.33 8.09 -1.31
C LEU A 126 16.10 6.76 -1.33
N THR A 127 15.66 5.84 -0.48
CA THR A 127 16.24 4.50 -0.34
C THR A 127 15.25 3.36 -0.58
N HIS A 128 13.96 3.68 -0.59
CA HIS A 128 12.90 2.69 -0.74
C HIS A 128 11.86 3.15 -1.76
N PHE A 129 11.46 2.25 -2.65
CA PHE A 129 10.59 2.56 -3.78
C PHE A 129 9.41 1.60 -3.84
N LYS A 130 8.25 2.07 -4.28
CA LYS A 130 7.09 1.25 -4.66
C LYS A 130 6.91 1.42 -6.17
N ILE A 131 7.22 0.40 -6.95
CA ILE A 131 7.27 0.50 -8.42
C ILE A 131 6.00 -0.14 -8.99
N LYS A 132 5.19 0.65 -9.70
CA LYS A 132 3.97 0.14 -10.32
C LYS A 132 4.28 -0.75 -11.53
N ILE A 133 3.54 -1.84 -11.65
CA ILE A 133 3.47 -2.70 -12.85
C ILE A 133 2.01 -2.77 -13.31
N CYS A 134 1.79 -2.97 -14.60
CA CYS A 134 0.46 -2.91 -15.22
C CYS A 134 -0.06 -4.25 -15.71
N GLY A 135 0.71 -5.35 -15.58
CA GLY A 135 0.27 -6.65 -16.08
C GLY A 135 0.40 -6.77 -17.60
N ASN A 136 1.26 -5.98 -18.22
CA ASN A 136 1.59 -6.09 -19.64
C ASN A 136 3.12 -6.09 -19.80
N LEU A 137 3.68 -7.24 -20.20
CA LEU A 137 5.13 -7.40 -20.35
C LEU A 137 5.78 -6.41 -21.32
N GLU A 138 5.07 -6.02 -22.39
CA GLU A 138 5.59 -5.05 -23.38
C GLU A 138 5.76 -3.64 -22.78
N VAL A 139 5.02 -3.33 -21.71
CA VAL A 139 5.10 -2.07 -20.98
C VAL A 139 5.98 -2.21 -19.75
N ASP A 140 5.77 -3.26 -18.96
CA ASP A 140 6.40 -3.48 -17.66
C ASP A 140 7.91 -3.71 -17.81
N VAL A 141 8.36 -4.56 -18.74
CA VAL A 141 9.79 -4.87 -18.87
C VAL A 141 10.62 -3.63 -19.24
N PRO A 142 10.30 -2.86 -20.30
CA PRO A 142 11.04 -1.64 -20.62
C PRO A 142 10.96 -0.60 -19.50
N ARG A 143 9.80 -0.47 -18.84
CA ARG A 143 9.61 0.49 -17.75
C ARG A 143 10.45 0.12 -16.53
N LEU A 144 10.43 -1.13 -16.09
CA LEU A 144 11.22 -1.62 -14.97
C LEU A 144 12.72 -1.41 -15.23
N ARG A 145 13.20 -1.71 -16.44
CA ARG A 145 14.60 -1.47 -16.82
C ARG A 145 14.98 0.00 -16.69
N ALA A 146 14.14 0.90 -17.18
CA ALA A 146 14.39 2.33 -17.10
C ALA A 146 14.39 2.84 -15.65
N VAL A 147 13.44 2.38 -14.82
CA VAL A 147 13.37 2.71 -13.39
C VAL A 147 14.62 2.21 -12.66
N VAL A 148 14.99 0.95 -12.88
CA VAL A 148 16.16 0.31 -12.27
C VAL A 148 17.45 1.05 -12.61
N ALA A 149 17.61 1.46 -13.86
CA ALA A 149 18.78 2.23 -14.29
C ALA A 149 18.90 3.56 -13.51
N VAL A 150 17.78 4.26 -13.27
CA VAL A 150 17.77 5.52 -12.52
C VAL A 150 18.01 5.29 -11.03
N ILE A 151 17.27 4.37 -10.38
CA ILE A 151 17.41 4.16 -8.94
C ILE A 151 18.80 3.61 -8.58
N SER A 152 19.42 2.79 -9.46
CA SER A 152 20.74 2.23 -9.21
C SER A 152 21.86 3.28 -9.30
N GLU A 153 21.65 4.37 -10.04
CA GLU A 153 22.60 5.49 -10.14
C GLU A 153 22.71 6.25 -8.82
N VAL A 154 21.58 6.45 -8.13
CA VAL A 154 21.48 7.36 -6.97
C VAL A 154 21.26 6.66 -5.64
N SER A 155 20.82 5.41 -5.65
CA SER A 155 20.51 4.63 -4.46
C SER A 155 20.99 3.18 -4.62
N PRO A 156 22.31 2.92 -4.62
CA PRO A 156 22.85 1.58 -4.93
C PRO A 156 22.37 0.46 -4.00
N SER A 157 21.94 0.80 -2.77
CA SER A 157 21.39 -0.13 -1.77
C SER A 157 19.86 -0.04 -1.66
N PHE A 158 19.17 0.39 -2.73
CA PHE A 158 17.73 0.54 -2.72
C PHE A 158 17.01 -0.76 -2.34
N ARG A 159 15.84 -0.61 -1.71
CA ARG A 159 14.85 -1.69 -1.55
C ARG A 159 13.56 -1.29 -2.24
N TYR A 160 12.76 -2.26 -2.64
CA TYR A 160 11.55 -1.95 -3.39
C TYR A 160 10.40 -2.91 -3.14
N THR A 161 9.20 -2.44 -3.46
CA THR A 161 8.04 -3.29 -3.74
C THR A 161 7.61 -3.13 -5.19
N LEU A 162 6.97 -4.17 -5.72
CA LEU A 162 6.18 -4.05 -6.94
C LEU A 162 4.73 -3.89 -6.56
N ASP A 163 4.00 -2.99 -7.22
CA ASP A 163 2.57 -2.81 -7.04
C ASP A 163 1.84 -3.19 -8.31
N GLY A 164 1.14 -4.32 -8.24
CA GLY A 164 0.35 -4.86 -9.34
C GLY A 164 -1.06 -4.33 -9.40
N ASN A 165 -1.53 -3.54 -8.42
CA ASN A 165 -2.81 -2.82 -8.43
C ASN A 165 -3.96 -3.59 -9.11
N GLU A 166 -4.17 -4.84 -8.71
CA GLU A 166 -5.26 -5.72 -9.17
C GLU A 166 -5.24 -6.09 -10.67
N GLN A 167 -4.09 -6.01 -11.34
CA GLN A 167 -4.02 -6.21 -12.80
C GLN A 167 -4.10 -7.67 -13.26
N TYR A 168 -3.85 -8.64 -12.38
CA TYR A 168 -3.77 -10.06 -12.77
C TYR A 168 -5.05 -10.81 -12.37
N ARG A 169 -5.65 -11.55 -13.32
CA ARG A 169 -6.89 -12.31 -13.08
C ARG A 169 -6.67 -13.72 -12.55
N ASP A 170 -5.41 -14.16 -12.49
CA ASP A 170 -5.00 -15.46 -11.98
C ASP A 170 -3.51 -15.40 -11.62
N ILE A 171 -3.08 -16.31 -10.74
CA ILE A 171 -1.70 -16.34 -10.28
C ILE A 171 -0.73 -16.92 -11.33
N GLU A 172 -1.22 -17.75 -12.25
CA GLU A 172 -0.39 -18.34 -13.31
C GLU A 172 0.15 -17.27 -14.25
N THR A 173 -0.70 -16.33 -14.66
CA THR A 173 -0.31 -15.16 -15.46
C THR A 173 0.70 -14.30 -14.71
N PHE A 174 0.45 -14.02 -13.42
CA PHE A 174 1.42 -13.28 -12.60
C PHE A 174 2.76 -14.02 -12.48
N ARG A 175 2.72 -15.35 -12.35
CA ARG A 175 3.92 -16.20 -12.32
C ARG A 175 4.72 -16.12 -13.61
N ILE A 176 4.07 -16.18 -14.77
CA ILE A 176 4.74 -16.03 -16.07
C ILE A 176 5.46 -14.68 -16.14
N HIS A 177 4.81 -13.60 -15.68
CA HIS A 177 5.41 -12.27 -15.67
C HIS A 177 6.58 -12.19 -14.70
N TRP A 178 6.42 -12.75 -13.50
CA TRP A 178 7.48 -12.82 -12.50
C TRP A 178 8.72 -13.55 -13.00
N GLU A 179 8.53 -14.73 -13.58
CA GLU A 179 9.63 -15.53 -14.16
C GLU A 179 10.29 -14.81 -15.35
N THR A 180 9.50 -14.05 -16.13
CA THR A 180 10.04 -13.18 -17.20
C THR A 180 10.92 -12.07 -16.63
N TYR A 181 10.49 -11.41 -15.56
CA TYR A 181 11.30 -10.38 -14.90
C TYR A 181 12.61 -10.96 -14.35
N GLN A 182 12.56 -12.14 -13.73
CA GLN A 182 13.74 -12.81 -13.19
C GLN A 182 14.74 -13.26 -14.26
N ALA A 183 14.25 -13.64 -15.45
CA ALA A 183 15.09 -14.07 -16.56
C ALA A 183 15.77 -12.91 -17.31
N ASP A 184 15.33 -11.67 -17.08
CA ASP A 184 15.86 -10.49 -17.74
C ASP A 184 17.18 -10.02 -17.09
N PRO A 185 18.31 -10.05 -17.83
CA PRO A 185 19.61 -9.69 -17.25
C PRO A 185 19.69 -8.22 -16.84
N ASP A 186 18.93 -7.32 -17.46
CA ASP A 186 18.90 -5.89 -17.12
C ASP A 186 18.08 -5.63 -15.84
N LEU A 187 17.31 -6.63 -15.39
CA LEU A 187 16.54 -6.60 -14.15
C LEU A 187 17.17 -7.43 -13.03
N ALA A 188 18.29 -8.12 -13.27
CA ALA A 188 18.92 -9.02 -12.30
C ALA A 188 19.14 -8.37 -10.93
N ILE A 189 19.57 -7.10 -10.90
CA ILE A 189 19.79 -6.33 -9.68
C ILE A 189 18.54 -6.23 -8.78
N LEU A 190 17.32 -6.31 -9.33
CA LEU A 190 16.09 -6.34 -8.52
C LEU A 190 16.02 -7.58 -7.62
N PHE A 191 16.57 -8.71 -8.05
CA PHE A 191 16.45 -9.99 -7.38
C PHE A 191 17.68 -10.35 -6.52
N GLU A 192 18.68 -9.46 -6.49
CA GLU A 192 19.88 -9.61 -5.67
C GLU A 192 19.66 -9.07 -4.25
N ASP A 193 20.50 -9.54 -3.31
CA ASP A 193 20.64 -8.99 -1.95
C ASP A 193 19.33 -8.77 -1.15
N ASN A 194 18.27 -9.51 -1.46
CA ASN A 194 16.96 -9.37 -0.79
C ASN A 194 16.38 -7.94 -0.89
N ARG A 195 16.58 -7.29 -2.04
CA ARG A 195 16.09 -5.92 -2.32
C ARG A 195 14.57 -5.83 -2.40
N LEU A 196 13.91 -6.87 -2.92
CA LEU A 196 12.46 -6.98 -2.89
C LEU A 196 11.98 -7.11 -1.44
N LEU A 197 11.04 -6.26 -1.03
CA LEU A 197 10.31 -6.43 0.23
C LEU A 197 9.14 -7.39 0.05
N PHE A 198 8.28 -7.11 -0.92
CA PHE A 198 7.08 -7.86 -1.28
C PHE A 198 6.43 -7.31 -2.56
N VAL A 199 5.48 -8.05 -3.10
CA VAL A 199 4.59 -7.62 -4.18
C VAL A 199 3.23 -7.24 -3.58
N GLU A 200 2.75 -6.06 -3.93
CA GLU A 200 1.48 -5.49 -3.50
C GLU A 200 0.40 -5.83 -4.51
N GLN A 201 -0.67 -6.47 -4.04
CA GLN A 201 -1.94 -6.66 -4.73
C GLN A 201 -1.80 -7.03 -6.21
N PRO A 202 -1.09 -8.13 -6.55
CA PRO A 202 -1.00 -8.55 -7.94
C PRO A 202 -2.38 -8.98 -8.46
N LEU A 203 -3.12 -9.75 -7.67
CA LEU A 203 -4.38 -10.34 -8.09
C LEU A 203 -5.55 -9.36 -8.00
N HIS A 204 -6.47 -9.47 -8.96
CA HIS A 204 -7.73 -8.76 -8.95
C HIS A 204 -8.58 -9.17 -7.72
N ARG A 205 -9.28 -8.21 -7.11
CA ARG A 205 -10.05 -8.44 -5.88
C ARG A 205 -11.03 -9.63 -5.97
N ASP A 206 -11.66 -9.81 -7.12
CA ASP A 206 -12.59 -10.91 -7.38
C ASP A 206 -11.99 -12.31 -7.15
N VAL A 207 -10.67 -12.46 -7.37
CA VAL A 207 -9.98 -13.76 -7.28
C VAL A 207 -9.00 -13.84 -6.12
N ALA A 208 -8.57 -12.70 -5.57
CA ALA A 208 -7.48 -12.61 -4.60
C ALA A 208 -7.68 -13.45 -3.32
N LEU A 209 -8.94 -13.71 -2.94
CA LEU A 209 -9.31 -14.46 -1.74
C LEU A 209 -9.96 -15.83 -2.04
N GLU A 210 -9.92 -16.29 -3.29
CA GLU A 210 -10.42 -17.63 -3.65
C GLU A 210 -9.54 -18.74 -3.06
N GLU A 211 -10.14 -19.87 -2.68
CA GLU A 211 -9.41 -21.00 -2.08
C GLU A 211 -8.30 -21.54 -3.00
N GLY A 212 -8.51 -21.50 -4.32
CA GLY A 212 -7.53 -21.98 -5.32
C GLY A 212 -6.22 -21.19 -5.30
N VAL A 213 -6.28 -19.88 -5.05
CA VAL A 213 -5.09 -19.02 -4.99
C VAL A 213 -4.12 -19.47 -3.90
N ARG A 214 -4.63 -19.92 -2.75
CA ARG A 214 -3.81 -20.42 -1.66
C ARG A 214 -3.00 -21.65 -2.08
N ASP A 215 -3.64 -22.60 -2.73
CA ASP A 215 -3.01 -23.85 -3.14
C ASP A 215 -1.98 -23.61 -4.24
N GLU A 216 -2.28 -22.73 -5.19
CA GLU A 216 -1.37 -22.34 -6.27
C GLU A 216 -0.14 -21.59 -5.76
N LEU A 217 -0.32 -20.65 -4.81
CA LEU A 217 0.78 -19.98 -4.13
C LEU A 217 1.64 -20.96 -3.33
N ALA A 218 1.02 -21.92 -2.64
CA ALA A 218 1.74 -22.96 -1.89
C ALA A 218 2.54 -23.89 -2.81
N ALA A 219 2.07 -24.13 -4.03
CA ALA A 219 2.76 -24.93 -5.04
C ALA A 219 3.88 -24.17 -5.76
N TRP A 220 3.89 -22.84 -5.72
CA TRP A 220 4.88 -22.01 -6.39
C TRP A 220 6.15 -21.85 -5.56
N ILE A 221 7.10 -22.76 -5.78
CA ILE A 221 8.45 -22.68 -5.20
C ILE A 221 9.14 -21.40 -5.70
N GLY A 222 9.53 -20.54 -4.76
CA GLY A 222 10.21 -19.27 -5.08
C GLY A 222 9.27 -18.11 -5.39
N ALA A 223 7.97 -18.26 -5.13
CA ALA A 223 7.03 -17.14 -5.17
C ALA A 223 7.54 -15.97 -4.30
N PRO A 224 7.39 -14.71 -4.74
CA PRO A 224 7.73 -13.58 -3.91
C PRO A 224 6.75 -13.48 -2.73
N PRO A 225 7.16 -12.88 -1.59
CA PRO A 225 6.21 -12.50 -0.56
C PRO A 225 5.19 -11.51 -1.16
N MET A 226 3.92 -11.70 -0.84
CA MET A 226 2.82 -10.87 -1.35
C MET A 226 2.00 -10.30 -0.20
N ILE A 227 1.42 -9.12 -0.43
CA ILE A 227 0.41 -8.52 0.44
C ILE A 227 -0.86 -8.23 -0.36
N ILE A 228 -2.01 -8.51 0.25
CA ILE A 228 -3.34 -8.18 -0.24
C ILE A 228 -3.94 -7.28 0.84
N ASP A 229 -4.26 -6.03 0.52
CA ASP A 229 -4.56 -4.99 1.53
C ASP A 229 -5.88 -4.22 1.24
N GLU A 230 -6.33 -4.12 -0.01
CA GLU A 230 -7.48 -3.29 -0.42
C GLU A 230 -8.56 -4.07 -1.22
N SER A 231 -8.54 -5.41 -1.11
CA SER A 231 -9.40 -6.33 -1.87
C SER A 231 -10.59 -6.88 -1.06
N ASP A 232 -10.89 -6.31 0.12
CA ASP A 232 -11.93 -6.78 1.05
C ASP A 232 -13.31 -6.11 0.84
N GLY A 233 -13.44 -5.28 -0.20
CA GLY A 233 -14.64 -4.48 -0.50
C GLY A 233 -15.65 -5.12 -1.45
#